data_AF-R6A5H5-F1
#
_entry.id   AF-R6A5H5-F1
#
_cell.length_a   1.000
_cell.length_b   1.000
_cell.length_c   1.000
_cell.angle_alpha   90.00
_cell.angle_beta   90.00
_cell.angle_gamma   90.00
#
_symmetry.space_group_name_H-M   'P 1'
#
loop_
_entity.id
_entity.type
_entity.pdbx_description
1 polymer ?
#
loop_
_entity_poly.entity_id
_entity_poly.type
_entity_poly.pdbx_seq_one_letter_code
_entity_poly.pdbx_strand_id
1 'polypeptide(L)'
;MSEIKIDVDSLESGINNLKELKSKISTNKSNAPTVVGGGSTVANIEKIGIDFKNIEDKMELLLQNTISLLNNIKSSYVSSDNNAAKTIK
;
A
#
# COMPACT_ATOMS: atom_id res chain seq x y z
N MET A 1 28.30 -4.86 9.03
CA MET A 1 26.85 -4.79 8.76
C MET A 1 26.22 -5.90 9.58
N SER A 2 25.34 -5.60 10.54
CA SER A 2 24.64 -6.64 11.31
C SER A 2 23.83 -7.52 10.35
N GLU A 3 23.93 -8.83 10.47
CA GLU A 3 23.22 -9.78 9.61
C GLU A 3 21.72 -9.68 9.91
N ILE A 4 20.96 -8.97 9.07
CA ILE A 4 19.50 -8.92 9.20
C ILE A 4 18.98 -10.25 8.63
N LYS A 5 18.58 -11.15 9.52
CA LYS A 5 17.87 -12.38 9.14
C LYS A 5 16.45 -12.02 8.73
N ILE A 6 16.23 -11.88 7.43
CA ILE A 6 14.88 -11.69 6.87
C ILE A 6 14.33 -13.05 6.47
N ASP A 7 13.17 -13.39 7.03
CA ASP A 7 12.33 -14.47 6.50
C ASP A 7 11.65 -13.98 5.22
N VAL A 8 12.16 -14.46 4.08
CA VAL A 8 11.70 -14.05 2.74
C VAL A 8 10.27 -14.53 2.48
N ASP A 9 9.86 -15.67 3.04
CA ASP A 9 8.53 -16.23 2.86
C ASP A 9 7.50 -15.44 3.67
N SER A 10 7.83 -15.10 4.91
CA SER A 10 7.01 -14.21 5.73
C SER A 10 6.88 -12.82 5.10
N LEU A 11 7.96 -12.30 4.50
CA LEU A 11 7.93 -11.02 3.79
C LEU A 11 7.01 -11.08 2.56
N GLU A 12 7.07 -12.16 1.77
CA GLU A 12 6.19 -12.35 0.61
C GLU A 12 4.72 -12.43 1.02
N SER A 13 4.42 -13.18 2.08
CA SER A 13 3.06 -13.25 2.63
C SER A 13 2.55 -11.87 3.06
N GLY A 14 3.39 -11.08 3.76
CA GLY A 14 3.05 -9.70 4.14
C GLY A 14 2.81 -8.79 2.94
N ILE A 15 3.63 -8.88 1.89
CA ILE A 15 3.44 -8.14 0.64
C ILE A 15 2.10 -8.50 -0.01
N ASN A 16 1.72 -9.78 -0.03
CA ASN A 16 0.47 -10.23 -0.62
C ASN A 16 -0.75 -9.75 0.18
N ASN A 17 -0.70 -9.79 1.51
CA ASN A 17 -1.74 -9.20 2.36
C ASN A 17 -1.93 -7.70 2.08
N LEU A 18 -0.84 -6.94 1.87
CA LEU A 18 -0.91 -5.53 1.52
C LEU A 18 -1.50 -5.30 0.12
N LYS A 19 -1.20 -6.16 -0.86
CA LYS A 19 -1.82 -6.11 -2.20
C LYS A 19 -3.33 -6.37 -2.12
N GLU A 20 -3.75 -7.35 -1.33
CA GLU A 20 -5.17 -7.63 -1.10
C GLU A 20 -5.88 -6.45 -0.44
N LEU A 21 -5.28 -5.85 0.59
CA LEU A 21 -5.82 -4.66 1.24
C LEU A 21 -5.95 -3.50 0.26
N LYS A 22 -4.91 -3.24 -0.55
CA LYS A 22 -4.96 -2.22 -1.60
C LYS A 22 -6.12 -2.50 -2.56
N SER A 23 -6.27 -3.74 -3.04
CA SER A 23 -7.37 -4.12 -3.93
C SER A 23 -8.74 -3.85 -3.30
N LYS A 24 -8.93 -4.21 -2.02
CA LYS A 24 -10.18 -3.94 -1.30
C LYS A 24 -10.50 -2.44 -1.24
N ILE A 25 -9.49 -1.61 -0.97
CA ILE A 25 -9.64 -0.14 -0.96
C ILE A 25 -10.00 0.35 -2.36
N SER A 26 -9.25 -0.03 -3.40
CA SER A 26 -9.52 0.39 -4.77
C SER A 26 -10.91 -0.03 -5.27
N THR A 27 -11.42 -1.20 -4.86
CA THR A 27 -12.77 -1.68 -5.23
C THR A 27 -13.88 -0.96 -4.46
N ASN A 28 -13.66 -0.62 -3.19
CA ASN A 28 -14.67 0.05 -2.36
C ASN A 28 -14.66 1.58 -2.52
N LYS A 29 -13.59 2.12 -3.11
CA LYS A 29 -13.42 3.54 -3.39
C LYS A 29 -14.60 4.05 -4.19
N SER A 30 -15.29 5.02 -3.60
CA SER A 30 -16.47 5.64 -4.20
C SER A 30 -16.21 7.10 -4.48
N ASN A 31 -16.97 7.66 -5.42
CA ASN A 31 -16.95 9.10 -5.61
C ASN A 31 -17.67 9.79 -4.45
N ALA A 32 -17.19 10.99 -4.10
CA ALA A 32 -17.91 11.84 -3.18
C ALA A 32 -19.36 12.05 -3.71
N PRO A 33 -20.37 11.99 -2.83
CA PRO A 33 -21.76 12.15 -3.23
C PRO A 33 -21.97 13.52 -3.87
N THR A 34 -22.60 13.54 -5.04
CA THR A 34 -23.06 14.79 -5.65
C THR A 34 -24.25 15.32 -4.87
N VAL A 35 -24.13 16.52 -4.32
CA VAL A 35 -25.25 17.14 -3.59
C VAL A 35 -26.27 17.77 -4.52
N VAL A 36 -27.55 17.66 -4.15
CA VAL A 36 -28.67 18.32 -4.84
C VAL A 36 -29.40 19.18 -3.80
N GLY A 37 -29.24 20.50 -3.92
CA GLY A 37 -29.79 21.48 -2.97
C GLY A 37 -28.72 22.44 -2.44
N GLY A 38 -29.13 23.46 -1.69
CA GLY A 38 -28.25 24.46 -1.07
C GLY A 38 -28.34 24.45 0.45
N GLY A 39 -27.40 25.13 1.10
CA GLY A 39 -27.37 25.29 2.56
C GLY A 39 -26.09 24.73 3.20
N SER A 40 -25.76 25.23 4.38
CA SER A 40 -24.52 24.90 5.10
C SER A 40 -24.43 23.41 5.46
N THR A 41 -25.54 22.77 5.84
CA THR A 41 -25.56 21.34 6.15
C THR A 41 -25.22 20.47 4.94
N VAL A 42 -25.78 20.80 3.77
CA VAL A 42 -25.53 20.07 2.51
C VAL A 42 -24.06 20.23 2.09
N ALA A 43 -23.53 21.46 2.15
CA ALA A 43 -22.12 21.73 1.86
C ALA A 43 -21.16 20.98 2.81
N ASN A 44 -21.51 20.85 4.08
CA ASN A 44 -20.71 20.11 5.05
C ASN A 44 -20.70 18.60 4.74
N ILE A 45 -21.82 18.02 4.32
CA ILE A 45 -21.89 16.61 3.92
C ILE A 45 -21.06 16.36 2.66
N GLU A 46 -21.11 17.26 1.68
CA GLU A 46 -20.27 17.20 0.48
C GLU A 46 -18.78 17.20 0.85
N LYS A 47 -18.38 18.13 1.73
CA LYS A 47 -17.00 18.24 2.20
C LYS A 47 -16.53 16.95 2.88
N ILE A 48 -17.36 16.37 3.76
CA ILE A 48 -17.05 15.08 4.40
C ILE A 48 -16.83 13.99 3.36
N GLY A 49 -17.68 13.91 2.34
CA GLY A 49 -17.53 12.95 1.25
C GLY A 49 -16.23 13.12 0.46
N ILE A 50 -15.85 14.36 0.17
CA ILE A 50 -14.57 14.69 -0.47
C ILE A 50 -13.39 14.30 0.43
N ASP A 51 -13.47 14.59 1.72
CA ASP A 51 -12.41 14.26 2.68
C ASP A 51 -12.22 12.74 2.81
N PHE A 52 -13.30 11.95 2.83
CA PHE A 52 -13.21 10.48 2.81
C PHE A 52 -12.55 9.97 1.53
N LYS A 53 -12.96 10.46 0.35
CA LYS A 53 -12.33 10.11 -0.93
C LYS A 53 -10.82 10.41 -0.92
N ASN A 54 -10.44 11.58 -0.40
CA ASN A 54 -9.04 11.98 -0.29
C ASN A 54 -8.24 11.06 0.65
N ILE A 55 -8.86 10.57 1.74
CA ILE A 55 -8.23 9.60 2.65
C ILE A 55 -8.02 8.27 1.93
N GLU A 56 -9.02 7.77 1.21
CA GLU A 56 -8.93 6.53 0.42
C GLU A 56 -7.80 6.62 -0.62
N ASP A 57 -7.71 7.74 -1.35
CA ASP A 57 -6.63 8.01 -2.32
C ASP A 57 -5.24 7.97 -1.69
N LYS A 58 -5.08 8.63 -0.55
CA LYS A 58 -3.80 8.68 0.17
C LYS A 58 -3.42 7.31 0.75
N MET A 59 -4.40 6.55 1.24
CA MET A 59 -4.16 5.21 1.78
C MET A 59 -3.74 4.23 0.68
N GLU A 60 -4.40 4.30 -0.49
CA GLU A 60 -4.03 3.51 -1.66
C GLU A 60 -2.57 3.81 -2.10
N LEU A 61 -2.19 5.09 -2.14
CA LEU A 61 -0.83 5.52 -2.48
C LEU A 61 0.20 5.04 -1.44
N LEU A 62 -0.12 5.14 -0.15
CA LEU A 62 0.74 4.65 0.93
C LEU A 62 1.00 3.15 0.76
N LEU A 63 -0.05 2.36 0.56
CA LEU A 63 0.07 0.91 0.35
C LEU A 63 0.93 0.59 -0.87
N GLN A 64 0.72 1.30 -1.99
CA GLN A 64 1.54 1.13 -3.18
C GLN A 64 3.02 1.39 -2.92
N ASN A 65 3.35 2.48 -2.22
CA ASN A 65 4.72 2.83 -1.90
C ASN A 65 5.36 1.81 -0.94
N THR A 66 4.62 1.36 0.07
CA THR A 66 5.08 0.31 1.00
C THR A 66 5.33 -1.01 0.30
N ILE A 67 4.40 -1.47 -0.57
CA ILE A 67 4.57 -2.68 -1.38
C ILE A 67 5.84 -2.57 -2.24
N SER A 68 6.08 -1.40 -2.85
CA SER A 68 7.24 -1.17 -3.71
C SER A 68 8.55 -1.24 -2.91
N LEU A 69 8.59 -0.60 -1.73
CA LEU A 69 9.73 -0.66 -0.82
C LEU A 69 10.03 -2.11 -0.39
N LEU A 70 9.01 -2.86 0.03
CA LEU A 70 9.18 -4.23 0.51
C LEU A 70 9.64 -5.18 -0.61
N ASN A 71 9.12 -5.03 -1.83
CA ASN A 71 9.60 -5.78 -3.00
C ASN A 71 11.08 -5.48 -3.32
N ASN A 72 11.49 -4.21 -3.22
CA ASN A 72 12.89 -3.81 -3.44
C ASN A 72 13.80 -4.43 -2.38
N ILE A 73 13.38 -4.42 -1.11
CA ILE A 73 14.10 -5.09 -0.02
C ILE A 73 14.22 -6.57 -0.33
N LYS A 74 13.10 -7.27 -0.59
CA LYS A 74 13.10 -8.71 -0.93
C LYS A 74 14.08 -9.02 -2.06
N SER A 75 14.02 -8.26 -3.15
CA SER A 75 14.85 -8.47 -4.34
C SER A 75 16.34 -8.26 -4.04
N SER A 76 16.67 -7.26 -3.22
CA SER A 76 18.04 -7.00 -2.78
C SER A 76 18.60 -8.15 -1.95
N TYR A 77 17.82 -8.68 -1.00
CA TYR A 77 18.24 -9.82 -0.17
C TYR A 77 18.44 -11.09 -0.99
N VAL A 78 17.47 -11.46 -1.82
CA VAL A 78 17.56 -12.64 -2.69
C VAL A 78 18.76 -12.52 -3.64
N SER A 79 19.04 -11.33 -4.18
CA SER A 79 20.19 -11.12 -5.05
C SER A 79 21.52 -11.23 -4.29
N SER A 80 21.59 -10.67 -3.07
CA SER A 80 22.77 -10.75 -2.21
C SER A 80 23.09 -12.20 -1.83
N ASP A 81 22.07 -12.97 -1.45
CA ASP A 81 22.21 -14.38 -1.06
C ASP A 81 22.68 -15.23 -2.23
N ASN A 82 22.06 -15.07 -3.41
CA ASN A 82 22.49 -15.73 -4.64
C ASN A 82 23.94 -15.42 -5.04
N ASN A 83 24.39 -14.17 -4.81
CA ASN A 83 25.77 -13.77 -5.11
C ASN A 83 26.76 -14.39 -4.11
N ALA A 84 26.40 -14.43 -2.83
CA ALA A 84 27.21 -15.10 -1.80
C ALA A 84 27.36 -16.60 -2.09
N ALA A 85 26.25 -17.28 -2.41
CA ALA A 85 26.25 -18.71 -2.76
C ALA A 85 27.16 -19.04 -3.96
N LYS A 86 27.23 -18.15 -4.97
CA LYS A 86 28.11 -18.31 -6.13
C LYS A 86 29.60 -18.11 -5.83
N THR A 87 29.93 -17.44 -4.72
CA THR A 87 31.31 -17.10 -4.34
C THR A 87 31.96 -18.22 -3.50
N ILE A 88 31.17 -19.15 -2.96
CA ILE A 88 31.66 -20.37 -2.31
C ILE A 88 32.00 -21.38 -3.43
N LYS A 89 33.25 -21.33 -3.89
CA LYS A 89 33.89 -22.36 -4.74
C LYS A 89 35.15 -22.86 -4.08
#